data_AF-A0A959UZU2-F1
#
_entry.id   AF-A0A959UZU2-F1
#
_cell.length_a   1.000
_cell.length_b   1.000
_cell.length_c   1.000
_cell.angle_alpha   90.00
_cell.angle_beta   90.00
_cell.angle_gamma   90.00
#
_symmetry.space_group_name_H-M   'P 1'
#
loop_
_entity.id
_entity.type
_entity.pdbx_description
1 polymer ?
#
loop_
_entity_poly.entity_id
_entity_poly.type
_entity_poly.pdbx_seq_one_letter_code
_entity_poly.pdbx_strand_id
1 'polypeptide(L)'
;DRYVKADLVHDGSAFKARIRIKGKLSDHVEGSKWSFRVIARKEGGFMGMKRFSLQHPGTRNYLYEWFYQQLSRGEGLIALKYGFCKVRFNGQDLGVYAYEEHFGEELLEHAHRPEGPIVRFDPSLYWVHRLSNLEGIRFDEPYG
;
A
#
# COMPACT_ATOMS: atom_id res chain seq x y z
N ASP A 1 -10.36 -9.96 -5.48
CA ASP A 1 -9.38 -9.87 -6.59
C ASP A 1 -8.28 -10.91 -6.50
N ARG A 2 -7.92 -11.51 -7.63
CA ARG A 2 -6.92 -12.58 -7.75
C ARG A 2 -5.53 -11.99 -8.07
N TYR A 3 -4.48 -12.56 -7.49
CA TYR A 3 -3.11 -12.25 -7.88
C TYR A 3 -2.71 -12.95 -9.17
N VAL A 4 -1.97 -12.25 -10.04
CA VAL A 4 -1.34 -12.78 -11.26
C VAL A 4 0.19 -12.71 -11.15
N LYS A 5 0.90 -13.55 -11.91
CA LYS A 5 2.37 -13.52 -11.96
C LYS A 5 2.84 -12.27 -12.72
N ALA A 6 3.94 -11.68 -12.28
CA ALA A 6 4.58 -10.55 -12.97
C ALA A 6 6.09 -10.59 -12.81
N ASP A 7 6.78 -9.93 -13.72
CA ASP A 7 8.21 -9.61 -13.68
C ASP A 7 8.36 -8.12 -13.40
N LEU A 8 9.13 -7.77 -12.39
CA LEU A 8 9.44 -6.39 -12.03
C LEU A 8 10.93 -6.15 -12.23
N VAL A 9 11.27 -4.94 -12.65
CA VAL A 9 12.66 -4.49 -12.83
C VAL A 9 12.85 -3.21 -12.03
N HIS A 10 13.91 -3.17 -11.22
CA HIS A 10 14.33 -1.99 -10.47
C HIS A 10 15.86 -1.96 -10.43
N ASP A 11 16.45 -0.80 -10.73
CA ASP A 11 17.91 -0.58 -10.75
C ASP A 11 18.67 -1.65 -11.55
N GLY A 12 18.14 -1.99 -12.73
CA GLY A 12 18.70 -3.01 -13.63
C GLY A 12 18.49 -4.46 -13.18
N SER A 13 17.96 -4.69 -11.98
CA SER A 13 17.73 -6.03 -11.42
C SER A 13 16.28 -6.47 -11.60
N ALA A 14 16.07 -7.66 -12.15
CA ALA A 14 14.76 -8.24 -12.35
C ALA A 14 14.39 -9.21 -11.21
N PHE A 15 13.11 -9.22 -10.81
CA PHE A 15 12.59 -10.19 -9.87
C PHE A 15 11.16 -10.62 -10.16
N LYS A 16 10.85 -11.87 -9.80
CA LYS A 16 9.52 -12.46 -9.94
C LYS A 16 8.61 -11.96 -8.81
N ALA A 17 7.39 -11.57 -9.15
CA ALA A 17 6.39 -11.15 -8.19
C ALA A 17 4.99 -11.72 -8.51
N ARG A 18 4.07 -11.48 -7.60
CA ARG A 18 2.62 -11.57 -7.82
C ARG A 18 2.02 -10.19 -7.63
N ILE A 19 1.19 -9.75 -8.57
CA ILE A 19 0.51 -8.45 -8.51
C ILE A 19 -1.01 -8.63 -8.57
N ARG A 20 -1.75 -7.70 -7.97
CA ARG A 20 -3.19 -7.55 -8.17
C ARG A 20 -3.57 -6.06 -8.17
N ILE A 21 -4.73 -5.75 -8.72
CA ILE A 21 -5.34 -4.42 -8.57
C ILE A 21 -5.76 -4.23 -7.10
N LYS A 22 -5.52 -3.01 -6.59
CA LYS A 22 -5.90 -2.57 -5.24
C LYS A 22 -7.21 -1.79 -5.30
N GLY A 23 -8.09 -2.08 -4.33
CA GLY A 23 -9.41 -1.48 -4.13
C GLY A 23 -10.52 -2.08 -5.00
N LYS A 24 -11.75 -1.57 -4.88
CA LYS A 24 -12.90 -2.06 -5.66
C LYS A 24 -12.84 -1.47 -7.07
N LEU A 25 -13.19 -2.25 -8.09
CA LEU A 25 -13.14 -1.79 -9.49
C LEU A 25 -13.89 -0.46 -9.69
N SER A 26 -15.05 -0.25 -9.06
CA SER A 26 -15.85 0.98 -9.21
C SER A 26 -15.09 2.26 -8.83
N ASP A 27 -14.24 2.22 -7.80
CA ASP A 27 -13.63 3.40 -7.20
C ASP A 27 -12.24 3.72 -7.81
N HIS A 28 -11.79 2.90 -8.76
CA HIS A 28 -10.46 2.96 -9.36
C HIS A 28 -10.44 2.83 -10.89
N VAL A 29 -11.61 2.76 -11.54
CA VAL A 29 -11.74 2.61 -13.00
C VAL A 29 -11.93 3.96 -13.71
N GLU A 30 -12.05 5.09 -13.00
CA GLU A 30 -11.86 6.41 -13.61
C GLU A 30 -10.37 6.68 -13.87
N GLY A 31 -9.87 6.16 -14.99
CA GLY A 31 -8.57 6.50 -15.55
C GLY A 31 -7.61 5.31 -15.77
N SER A 32 -6.46 5.60 -16.38
CA SER A 32 -5.43 4.64 -16.78
C SER A 32 -4.39 4.32 -15.67
N LYS A 33 -4.53 4.93 -14.49
CA LYS A 33 -3.51 4.91 -13.42
C LYS A 33 -3.89 3.99 -12.26
N TRP A 34 -3.92 2.68 -12.53
CA TRP A 34 -4.32 1.67 -11.55
C TRP A 34 -3.35 1.58 -10.38
N SER A 35 -3.90 1.30 -9.19
CA SER A 35 -3.10 0.97 -8.01
C SER A 35 -2.89 -0.54 -7.92
N PHE A 36 -1.68 -0.96 -7.54
CA PHE A 36 -1.26 -2.35 -7.46
C PHE A 36 -0.87 -2.72 -6.04
N ARG A 37 -1.16 -3.97 -5.65
CA ARG A 37 -0.50 -4.63 -4.53
C ARG A 37 0.46 -5.67 -5.09
N VAL A 38 1.70 -5.63 -4.62
CA VAL A 38 2.81 -6.45 -5.09
C VAL A 38 3.32 -7.34 -3.96
N ILE A 39 3.58 -8.60 -4.29
CA ILE A 39 4.25 -9.57 -3.41
C ILE A 39 5.43 -10.16 -4.19
N ALA A 40 6.65 -9.80 -3.81
CA ALA A 40 7.87 -10.39 -4.35
C ALA A 40 7.99 -11.87 -3.95
N ARG A 41 8.63 -12.68 -4.81
CA ARG A 41 8.97 -14.07 -4.48
C ARG A 41 10.30 -14.12 -3.73
N LYS A 42 10.54 -15.27 -3.07
CA LYS A 42 11.59 -15.55 -2.06
C LYS A 42 12.86 -14.70 -2.13
N GLU A 43 13.50 -14.53 -3.28
CA GLU A 43 14.81 -13.86 -3.38
C GLU A 43 14.75 -12.41 -3.88
N GLY A 44 13.60 -11.92 -4.32
CA GLY A 44 13.44 -10.57 -4.89
C GLY A 44 12.90 -9.53 -3.92
N GLY A 45 12.65 -8.32 -4.41
CA GLY A 45 12.03 -7.27 -3.63
C GLY A 45 12.28 -5.89 -4.23
N PHE A 46 11.67 -4.89 -3.62
CA PHE A 46 11.87 -3.49 -4.00
C PHE A 46 12.37 -2.75 -2.76
N MET A 47 13.61 -2.24 -2.78
CA MET A 47 14.22 -1.54 -1.64
C MET A 47 14.12 -2.30 -0.30
N GLY A 48 14.32 -3.62 -0.34
CA GLY A 48 14.17 -4.52 0.82
C GLY A 48 12.73 -4.89 1.18
N MET A 49 11.72 -4.37 0.50
CA MET A 49 10.30 -4.72 0.71
C MET A 49 9.95 -6.00 -0.05
N LYS A 50 9.32 -6.97 0.61
CA LYS A 50 8.71 -8.14 -0.05
C LYS A 50 7.25 -7.88 -0.40
N ARG A 51 6.54 -7.11 0.41
CA ARG A 51 5.13 -6.74 0.18
C ARG A 51 5.00 -5.22 0.16
N PHE A 52 4.43 -4.69 -0.91
CA PHE A 52 4.27 -3.25 -1.06
C PHE A 52 3.10 -2.91 -1.98
N SER A 53 2.65 -1.66 -1.93
CA SER A 53 1.69 -1.10 -2.87
C SER A 53 2.38 -0.09 -3.77
N LEU A 54 1.95 -0.04 -5.03
CA LEU A 54 2.21 1.08 -5.94
C LEU A 54 0.86 1.74 -6.18
N GLN A 55 0.69 2.99 -5.74
CA GLN A 55 -0.60 3.67 -5.86
C GLN A 55 -0.49 5.12 -6.34
N HIS A 56 -1.60 5.65 -6.82
CA HIS A 56 -1.70 7.07 -7.14
C HIS A 56 -1.42 7.90 -5.88
N PRO A 57 -0.49 8.88 -5.89
CA PRO A 57 -0.13 9.67 -4.69
C PRO A 57 -1.33 10.30 -3.96
N GLY A 58 -2.35 10.75 -4.72
CA GLY A 58 -3.58 11.30 -4.17
C GLY A 58 -4.38 10.38 -3.26
N THR A 59 -4.24 9.04 -3.34
CA THR A 59 -4.94 8.09 -2.43
C THR A 59 -4.36 8.08 -1.00
N ARG A 60 -3.29 8.84 -0.78
CA ARG A 60 -2.55 9.00 0.47
C ARG A 60 -2.25 10.47 0.77
N ASN A 61 -3.05 11.39 0.23
CA ASN A 61 -2.86 12.83 0.44
C ASN A 61 -1.45 13.33 0.03
N TYR A 62 -0.90 12.76 -1.05
CA TYR A 62 0.38 13.16 -1.64
C TYR A 62 1.55 13.14 -0.63
N LEU A 63 2.08 14.30 -0.27
CA LEU A 63 3.24 14.43 0.62
C LEU A 63 2.91 14.16 2.09
N TYR A 64 1.63 14.17 2.48
CA TYR A 64 1.26 14.10 3.89
C TYR A 64 1.63 12.73 4.48
N GLU A 65 1.37 11.66 3.75
CA GLU A 65 1.77 10.31 4.19
C GLU A 65 3.29 10.19 4.25
N TRP A 66 4.01 10.71 3.24
CA TRP A 66 5.47 10.70 3.26
C TRP A 66 6.01 11.43 4.50
N PHE A 67 5.49 12.62 4.78
CA PHE A 67 5.87 13.42 5.94
C PHE A 67 5.57 12.70 7.25
N TYR A 68 4.39 12.08 7.37
CA TYR A 68 4.00 11.30 8.54
C TYR A 68 4.98 10.13 8.81
N GLN A 69 5.39 9.42 7.77
CA GLN A 69 6.37 8.33 7.90
C GLN A 69 7.76 8.85 8.26
N GLN A 70 8.18 10.02 7.75
CA GLN A 70 9.45 10.65 8.17
C GLN A 70 9.41 11.07 9.64
N LEU A 71 8.33 11.73 10.07
CA LEU A 71 8.15 12.17 11.45
C LEU A 71 8.15 10.98 12.41
N SER A 72 7.37 9.94 12.10
CA SER A 72 7.30 8.72 12.89
C SER A 72 8.67 8.07 13.07
N ARG A 73 9.48 8.03 12.00
CA ARG A 73 10.86 7.54 12.06
C ARG A 73 11.75 8.42 12.94
N GLY A 74 11.63 9.74 12.84
CA GLY A 74 12.35 10.69 13.68
C GLY A 74 12.06 10.53 15.17
N GLU A 75 10.82 10.19 15.51
CA GLU A 75 10.37 9.90 16.89
C GLU A 75 10.65 8.46 17.34
N GLY A 76 11.35 7.65 16.53
CA GLY A 76 11.69 6.26 16.88
C GLY A 76 10.53 5.27 16.81
N LEU A 77 9.40 5.66 16.20
CA LEU A 77 8.27 4.77 15.93
C LEU A 77 8.56 3.87 14.72
N ILE A 78 7.87 2.74 14.64
CA ILE A 78 7.92 1.86 13.47
C ILE A 78 7.22 2.58 12.31
N ALA A 79 8.00 3.00 11.32
CA ALA A 79 7.53 3.69 10.13
C ALA A 79 7.69 2.79 8.90
N LEU A 80 6.72 2.82 8.00
CA LEU A 80 6.76 2.13 6.71
C LEU A 80 7.75 2.81 5.77
N LYS A 81 8.42 2.03 4.91
CA LYS A 81 9.07 2.62 3.73
C LYS A 81 8.00 3.20 2.83
N TYR A 82 8.02 4.52 2.70
CA TYR A 82 7.13 5.28 1.85
C TYR A 82 7.91 6.31 1.04
N GLY A 83 7.54 6.48 -0.22
CA GLY A 83 8.13 7.48 -1.09
C GLY A 83 7.54 7.43 -2.48
N PHE A 84 8.26 7.99 -3.45
CA PHE A 84 7.76 8.15 -4.81
C PHE A 84 8.71 7.52 -5.83
N CYS A 85 8.14 6.91 -6.86
CA CYS A 85 8.90 6.36 -8.00
C CYS A 85 8.13 6.54 -9.30
N LYS A 86 8.81 6.48 -10.45
CA LYS A 86 8.16 6.38 -11.76
C LYS A 86 7.84 4.93 -12.05
N VAL A 87 6.63 4.65 -12.54
CA VAL A 87 6.19 3.30 -12.89
C VAL A 87 5.95 3.20 -14.39
N ARG A 88 6.56 2.16 -14.99
CA ARG A 88 6.24 1.71 -16.34
C ARG A 88 5.57 0.35 -16.26
N PHE A 89 4.45 0.17 -16.96
CA PHE A 89 3.69 -1.07 -17.00
C PHE A 89 3.53 -1.52 -18.45
N ASN A 90 4.06 -2.69 -18.80
CA ASN A 90 4.02 -3.25 -20.16
C ASN A 90 4.43 -2.26 -21.27
N GLY A 91 5.49 -1.48 -21.03
CA GLY A 91 6.00 -0.47 -21.98
C GLY A 91 5.36 0.91 -21.85
N GLN A 92 4.20 1.03 -21.21
CA GLN A 92 3.52 2.31 -21.01
C GLN A 92 4.04 3.03 -19.75
N ASP A 93 4.45 4.29 -19.89
CA ASP A 93 4.77 5.16 -18.76
C ASP A 93 3.48 5.60 -18.05
N LEU A 94 3.33 5.22 -16.78
CA LEU A 94 2.18 5.59 -15.95
C LEU A 94 2.50 6.78 -15.02
N GLY A 95 3.71 7.35 -15.13
CA GLY A 95 4.18 8.49 -14.36
C GLY A 95 4.49 8.17 -12.91
N VAL A 96 4.34 9.18 -12.04
CA VAL A 96 4.74 9.11 -10.63
C VAL A 96 3.72 8.34 -9.78
N TYR A 97 4.21 7.39 -9.02
CA TYR A 97 3.48 6.58 -8.05
C TYR A 97 4.05 6.78 -6.66
N ALA A 98 3.21 6.62 -5.64
CA ALA A 98 3.65 6.40 -4.29
C ALA A 98 3.89 4.91 -4.06
N TYR A 99 5.07 4.55 -3.55
CA TYR A 99 5.31 3.22 -3.01
C TYR A 99 5.06 3.21 -1.51
N GLU A 100 4.43 2.16 -1.01
CA GLU A 100 4.07 2.00 0.40
C GLU A 100 4.36 0.55 0.82
N GLU A 101 5.30 0.36 1.76
CA GLU A 101 5.57 -0.92 2.40
C GLU A 101 4.31 -1.48 3.05
N HIS A 102 4.16 -2.80 3.01
CA HIS A 102 3.09 -3.47 3.74
C HIS A 102 3.65 -4.16 4.97
N PHE A 103 2.83 -4.30 6.01
CA PHE A 103 3.16 -5.09 7.19
C PHE A 103 3.62 -6.50 6.80
N GLY A 104 4.77 -6.89 7.34
CA GLY A 104 5.47 -8.16 7.17
C GLY A 104 6.71 -8.19 8.07
N GLU A 105 7.36 -9.34 8.19
CA GLU A 105 8.59 -9.51 8.98
C GLU A 105 9.67 -8.49 8.58
N GLU A 106 9.77 -8.19 7.27
CA GLU A 106 10.72 -7.23 6.71
C GLU A 106 10.59 -5.80 7.31
N LEU A 107 9.41 -5.43 7.82
CA LEU A 107 9.18 -4.14 8.47
C LEU A 107 9.91 -4.08 9.82
N LEU A 108 9.80 -5.13 10.63
CA LEU A 108 10.43 -5.18 11.95
C LEU A 108 11.95 -5.24 11.82
N GLU A 109 12.44 -6.02 10.85
CA GLU A 109 13.86 -6.10 10.51
C GLU A 109 14.42 -4.71 10.15
N HIS A 110 13.76 -3.97 9.26
CA HIS A 110 14.23 -2.64 8.87
C HIS A 110 14.13 -1.63 10.03
N ALA A 111 13.11 -1.76 10.88
CA ALA A 111 12.90 -0.90 12.03
C ALA A 111 13.81 -1.27 13.23
N HIS A 112 14.72 -2.23 13.06
CA HIS A 112 15.59 -2.76 14.14
C HIS A 112 14.79 -3.21 15.37
N ARG A 113 13.65 -3.85 15.14
CA ARG A 113 12.79 -4.43 16.17
C ARG A 113 12.90 -5.96 16.15
N PRO A 114 12.81 -6.63 17.31
CA PRO A 114 12.73 -8.08 17.36
C PRO A 114 11.54 -8.61 16.57
N GLU A 115 11.67 -9.83 16.05
CA GLU A 115 10.56 -10.54 15.42
C GLU A 115 9.40 -10.70 16.43
N GLY A 116 8.17 -10.48 15.97
CA GLY A 116 7.00 -10.56 16.82
C GLY A 116 5.69 -10.34 16.07
N PRO A 117 4.54 -10.56 16.74
CA PRO A 117 3.24 -10.40 16.11
C PRO A 117 2.96 -8.93 15.76
N ILE A 118 2.49 -8.69 14.53
CA ILE A 118 1.93 -7.40 14.10
C ILE A 118 0.41 -7.48 14.18
N VAL A 119 -0.19 -6.73 15.10
CA VAL A 119 -1.65 -6.69 15.28
C VAL A 119 -2.20 -5.43 14.62
N ARG A 120 -3.35 -5.57 13.94
CA ARG A 120 -4.07 -4.47 13.29
C ARG A 120 -5.50 -4.47 13.75
N PHE A 121 -6.06 -3.28 14.00
CA PHE A 121 -7.50 -3.11 14.18
C PHE A 121 -8.26 -3.62 12.95
N ASP A 122 -9.35 -4.35 13.17
CA ASP A 122 -10.29 -4.69 12.10
C ASP A 122 -11.22 -3.48 11.84
N PRO A 123 -11.12 -2.81 10.68
CA PRO A 123 -11.94 -1.67 10.34
C PRO A 123 -13.27 -2.09 9.72
N SER A 124 -13.64 -3.38 9.73
CA SER A 124 -14.87 -3.88 9.11
C SER A 124 -16.09 -3.05 9.52
N LEU A 125 -16.27 -2.78 10.81
CA LEU A 125 -17.34 -1.93 11.34
C LEU A 125 -17.25 -0.47 10.87
N TYR A 126 -16.04 0.10 10.80
CA TYR A 126 -15.83 1.45 10.24
C TYR A 126 -16.31 1.54 8.78
N TRP A 127 -16.00 0.51 7.97
CA TRP A 127 -16.42 0.46 6.57
C TRP A 127 -17.93 0.23 6.41
N VAL A 128 -18.54 -0.61 7.25
CA VAL A 128 -20.00 -0.77 7.30
C VAL A 128 -20.65 0.58 7.58
N HIS A 129 -20.23 1.27 8.63
CA HIS A 129 -20.76 2.59 8.98
C HIS A 129 -20.56 3.62 7.86
N ARG A 130 -19.37 3.66 7.21
CA ARG A 130 -19.10 4.55 6.07
C ARG A 130 -19.99 4.25 4.86
N LEU A 131 -20.23 2.98 4.54
CA LEU A 131 -21.11 2.57 3.45
C LEU A 131 -22.58 2.91 3.77
N SER A 132 -23.05 2.63 4.98
CA SER A 132 -24.40 2.98 5.42
C SER A 132 -24.65 4.49 5.35
N ASN A 133 -23.68 5.31 5.75
CA ASN A 133 -23.79 6.77 5.61
C ASN A 133 -23.81 7.24 4.14
N LEU A 134 -23.07 6.58 3.25
CA LEU A 134 -23.09 6.88 1.81
C LEU A 134 -24.42 6.46 1.15
N GLU A 135 -25.08 5.43 1.69
CA GLU A 135 -26.39 4.92 1.26
C GLU A 135 -27.57 5.62 1.97
N GLY A 136 -27.31 6.59 2.84
CA GLY A 136 -28.34 7.36 3.55
C GLY A 136 -29.02 6.63 4.71
N ILE A 137 -28.51 5.47 5.13
CA ILE A 137 -29.02 4.69 6.25
C ILE A 137 -28.33 5.17 7.53
N ARG A 138 -29.05 5.96 8.34
CA ARG A 138 -28.62 6.33 9.69
C ARG A 138 -29.07 5.27 10.69
N PHE A 139 -28.13 4.77 11.48
CA PHE A 139 -28.46 4.11 12.74
C PHE A 139 -28.44 5.18 13.83
N ASP A 140 -29.53 5.32 14.58
CA ASP A 140 -29.52 6.10 15.82
C ASP A 140 -28.65 5.33 16.83
N GLU A 141 -27.44 5.82 17.08
CA GLU A 141 -26.62 5.32 18.18
C GLU A 141 -26.94 6.13 19.45
N PRO A 142 -27.28 5.47 20.58
CA PRO A 142 -27.70 6.14 21.81
C PRO A 142 -26.53 6.70 22.65
N TYR A 143 -25.32 6.73 22.10
CA TYR A 143 -24.14 7.30 22.77
C TYR A 143 -23.51 8.37 21.87
N GLY A 144 -24.23 9.48 21.72
CA GLY A 144 -23.73 10.75 21.19
C GLY A 144 -23.86 11.84 22.24
#